data_AF-A0A2Z6CU19-F1
#
_entry.id   AF-A0A2Z6CU19-F1
#
_cell.length_a   1.000
_cell.length_b   1.000
_cell.length_c   1.000
_cell.angle_alpha   90.00
_cell.angle_beta   90.00
_cell.angle_gamma   90.00
#
_symmetry.space_group_name_H-M   'P 1'
#
loop_
_entity.id
_entity.type
_entity.pdbx_description
1 polymer ?
#
loop_
_entity_poly.entity_id
_entity_poly.type
_entity_poly.pdbx_seq_one_letter_code
_entity_poly.pdbx_strand_id
1 'polypeptide(L)'
;MQFQKDESLDHRFFTESLTYLYRNQSQYDDWYCVVIFPSRSLEPNDKRTHRIFLNSDQVQRIYLHELGTSDTLPIGINLMQLTTASSETMAEQAKQLIQRVKLEEIGTLPQNEIIEIITTIAVYKFSSLSREEVEAMLGITLEETRVYQEAKAEGLEQGREQREAELLKVAVPLLLKTGMSVEQIAQQFNVAVESVEKYR
;
A
#
# COMPACT_ATOMS: atom_id res chain seq x y z
N MET A 1 6.15 -6.95 -1.24
CA MET A 1 4.98 -7.10 -0.36
C MET A 1 4.03 -8.09 -1.00
N GLN A 2 3.31 -8.93 -0.25
CA GLN A 2 2.44 -9.94 -0.84
C GLN A 2 1.07 -9.93 -0.14
N PHE A 3 0.01 -9.53 -0.84
CA PHE A 3 -1.33 -9.38 -0.27
C PHE A 3 -2.28 -10.54 -0.54
N GLN A 4 -1.93 -11.47 -1.42
CA GLN A 4 -2.67 -12.72 -1.62
C GLN A 4 -1.76 -13.92 -1.50
N LYS A 5 -2.38 -15.07 -1.24
CA LYS A 5 -1.66 -16.32 -1.15
C LYS A 5 -1.10 -16.71 -2.51
N ASP A 6 0.22 -16.84 -2.58
CA ASP A 6 0.96 -17.30 -3.75
C ASP A 6 1.97 -18.34 -3.30
N GLU A 7 1.68 -19.63 -3.54
CA GLU A 7 2.57 -20.74 -3.14
C GLU A 7 3.91 -20.72 -3.89
N SER A 8 4.00 -20.00 -5.01
CA SER A 8 5.24 -19.83 -5.78
C SER A 8 6.06 -18.62 -5.36
N LEU A 9 5.58 -17.82 -4.40
CA LEU A 9 6.22 -16.56 -4.00
C LEU A 9 7.70 -16.73 -3.70
N ASP A 10 8.07 -17.65 -2.82
CA ASP A 10 9.46 -17.83 -2.41
C ASP A 10 10.33 -18.25 -3.60
N HIS A 11 9.82 -19.14 -4.46
CA HIS A 11 10.53 -19.56 -5.68
C HIS A 11 10.82 -18.38 -6.59
N ARG A 12 9.79 -17.58 -6.91
CA ARG A 12 9.92 -16.41 -7.77
C ARG A 12 10.84 -15.37 -7.13
N PHE A 13 10.58 -15.05 -5.87
CA PHE A 13 11.30 -14.02 -5.13
C PHE A 13 12.81 -14.29 -5.07
N PHE A 14 13.23 -15.47 -4.63
CA PHE A 14 14.66 -15.78 -4.52
C PHE A 14 15.33 -15.91 -5.89
N THR A 15 14.63 -16.47 -6.88
CA THR A 15 15.16 -16.55 -8.25
C THR A 15 15.42 -15.18 -8.84
N GLU A 16 14.44 -14.29 -8.78
CA GLU A 16 14.55 -12.93 -9.33
C GLU A 16 15.58 -12.09 -8.57
N SER A 17 15.57 -12.16 -7.24
CA SER A 17 16.50 -11.40 -6.40
C SER A 17 17.95 -11.82 -6.63
N LEU A 18 18.24 -13.13 -6.62
CA LEU A 18 19.59 -13.63 -6.86
C LEU A 18 20.05 -13.38 -8.30
N THR A 19 19.14 -13.44 -9.28
CA THR A 19 19.44 -13.07 -10.66
C THR A 19 19.80 -11.59 -10.78
N TYR A 20 19.08 -10.72 -10.07
CA TYR A 20 19.40 -9.29 -10.03
C TYR A 20 20.76 -9.03 -9.39
N LEU A 21 21.06 -9.65 -8.24
CA LEU A 21 22.36 -9.52 -7.57
C LEU A 21 23.51 -10.01 -8.45
N TYR A 22 23.34 -11.15 -9.14
CA TYR A 22 24.32 -11.65 -10.11
C TYR A 22 24.60 -10.63 -11.22
N ARG A 23 23.55 -10.00 -11.78
CA ARG A 23 23.69 -8.98 -12.83
C ARG A 23 24.36 -7.69 -12.35
N ASN A 24 24.31 -7.42 -11.05
CA ASN A 24 24.83 -6.20 -10.43
C ASN A 24 25.92 -6.49 -9.39
N GLN A 25 26.67 -7.58 -9.58
CA GLN A 25 27.62 -8.12 -8.60
C GLN A 25 28.73 -7.15 -8.17
N SER A 26 29.02 -6.10 -8.96
CA SER A 26 30.02 -5.09 -8.62
C SER A 26 29.46 -3.88 -7.87
N GLN A 27 28.14 -3.81 -7.67
CA GLN A 27 27.47 -2.69 -7.01
C GLN A 27 27.14 -2.96 -5.55
N TYR A 28 27.07 -4.23 -5.15
CA TYR A 28 26.60 -4.64 -3.84
C TYR A 28 27.48 -5.75 -3.28
N ASP A 29 27.95 -5.56 -2.05
CA ASP A 29 28.77 -6.54 -1.32
C ASP A 29 27.92 -7.43 -0.39
N ASP A 30 26.67 -7.03 -0.12
CA ASP A 30 25.72 -7.74 0.74
C ASP A 30 24.27 -7.44 0.31
N TRP A 31 23.33 -8.25 0.77
CA TRP A 31 21.91 -8.06 0.51
C TRP A 31 21.07 -8.33 1.76
N TYR A 32 19.96 -7.61 1.87
CA TYR A 32 18.97 -7.80 2.92
C TYR A 32 17.58 -7.68 2.32
N CYS A 33 16.69 -8.58 2.73
CA CYS A 33 15.32 -8.66 2.24
C CYS A 33 14.33 -8.50 3.39
N VAL A 34 13.30 -7.69 3.13
CA VAL A 34 12.10 -7.65 3.94
C VAL A 34 10.90 -8.12 3.12
N VAL A 35 10.27 -9.20 3.55
CA VAL A 35 9.00 -9.70 2.98
C VAL A 35 7.87 -9.31 3.92
N ILE A 36 6.94 -8.49 3.43
CA ILE A 36 5.79 -8.00 4.19
C ILE A 36 4.52 -8.73 3.73
N PHE A 37 3.81 -9.34 4.68
CA PHE A 37 2.53 -10.03 4.50
C PHE A 37 1.44 -9.34 5.33
N PRO A 38 0.19 -9.26 4.87
CA PRO A 38 -0.94 -8.85 5.72
C PRO A 38 -1.12 -9.77 6.93
N SER A 39 -1.05 -11.07 6.72
CA SER A 39 -1.25 -12.09 7.76
C SER A 39 -0.45 -13.35 7.45
N ARG A 40 -0.22 -14.20 8.46
CA ARG A 40 0.49 -15.49 8.28
C ARG A 40 -0.20 -16.43 7.31
N SER A 41 -1.53 -16.35 7.17
CA SER A 41 -2.29 -17.24 6.29
C SER A 41 -1.97 -17.05 4.80
N LEU A 42 -1.36 -15.91 4.44
CA LEU A 42 -0.98 -15.58 3.07
C LEU A 42 0.45 -16.00 2.73
N GLU A 43 1.25 -16.36 3.73
CA GLU A 43 2.58 -16.90 3.51
C GLU A 43 2.50 -18.31 2.87
N PRO A 44 3.42 -18.66 1.95
CA PRO A 44 3.50 -20.00 1.39
C PRO A 44 3.58 -21.09 2.46
N ASN A 45 2.88 -22.19 2.22
CA ASN A 45 2.87 -23.31 3.16
C ASN A 45 4.19 -24.11 3.09
N ASP A 46 4.71 -24.32 1.88
CA ASP A 46 5.94 -25.10 1.69
C ASP A 46 7.20 -24.22 1.72
N LYS A 47 7.85 -24.24 2.88
CA LYS A 47 9.08 -23.48 3.13
C LYS A 47 10.35 -24.32 2.96
N ARG A 48 10.22 -25.61 2.64
CA ARG A 48 11.36 -26.55 2.71
C ARG A 48 12.47 -26.22 1.73
N THR A 49 12.10 -25.85 0.51
CA THR A 49 13.06 -25.53 -0.55
C THR A 49 13.92 -24.32 -0.20
N HIS A 50 13.33 -23.29 0.40
CA HIS A 50 14.01 -22.02 0.69
C HIS A 50 14.34 -21.82 2.18
N ARG A 51 14.20 -22.85 3.01
CA ARG A 51 14.37 -22.76 4.48
C ARG A 51 15.70 -22.13 4.92
N ILE A 52 16.75 -22.28 4.13
CA ILE A 52 18.07 -21.69 4.44
C ILE A 52 17.96 -20.17 4.37
N PHE A 53 17.34 -19.63 3.32
CA PHE A 53 17.11 -18.20 3.19
C PHE A 53 16.08 -17.70 4.19
N LEU A 54 14.95 -18.39 4.35
CA LEU A 54 13.86 -17.94 5.22
C LEU A 54 14.22 -17.91 6.72
N ASN A 55 15.28 -18.62 7.10
CA ASN A 55 15.80 -18.67 8.47
C ASN A 55 17.13 -17.93 8.63
N SER A 56 17.65 -17.28 7.58
CA SER A 56 18.85 -16.44 7.71
C SER A 56 18.48 -15.07 8.30
N ASP A 57 19.50 -14.38 8.81
CA ASP A 57 19.39 -12.98 9.23
C ASP A 57 19.19 -12.02 8.06
N GLN A 58 19.54 -12.42 6.83
CA GLN A 58 19.34 -11.63 5.61
C GLN A 58 17.87 -11.55 5.16
N VAL A 59 16.96 -12.38 5.69
CA VAL A 59 15.54 -12.38 5.30
C VAL A 59 14.64 -12.15 6.52
N GLN A 60 14.02 -10.98 6.56
CA GLN A 60 13.03 -10.66 7.58
C GLN A 60 11.61 -10.76 7.02
N ARG A 61 10.76 -11.53 7.72
CA ARG A 61 9.33 -11.64 7.43
C ARG A 61 8.55 -10.80 8.42
N ILE A 62 7.76 -9.86 7.90
CA ILE A 62 6.89 -8.98 8.68
C ILE A 62 5.44 -9.32 8.38
N TYR A 63 4.61 -9.44 9.42
CA TYR A 63 3.18 -9.71 9.30
C TYR A 63 2.39 -8.52 9.86
N LEU A 64 1.69 -7.79 9.01
CA LEU A 64 1.02 -6.52 9.37
C LEU A 64 -0.02 -6.70 10.48
N HIS A 65 -0.74 -7.81 10.50
CA HIS A 65 -1.72 -8.15 11.55
C HIS A 65 -1.08 -8.47 12.91
N GLU A 66 0.24 -8.69 12.96
CA GLU A 66 0.97 -8.99 14.20
C GLU A 66 1.80 -7.81 14.70
N LEU A 67 1.90 -6.77 13.88
CA LEU A 67 2.48 -5.52 14.31
C LEU A 67 1.56 -4.92 15.38
N GLY A 68 2.16 -4.44 16.46
CA GLY A 68 1.47 -4.00 17.67
C GLY A 68 0.49 -2.86 17.46
N THR A 69 0.06 -2.21 18.54
CA THR A 69 -0.89 -1.10 18.45
C THR A 69 -0.32 0.04 17.58
N SER A 70 -1.18 0.54 16.70
CA SER A 70 -0.92 1.58 15.68
C SER A 70 -0.03 2.71 16.19
N ASP A 71 -0.19 3.09 17.46
CA ASP A 71 0.38 4.29 18.08
C ASP A 71 1.90 4.20 18.29
N THR A 72 2.49 3.01 18.18
CA THR A 72 3.93 2.80 18.37
C THR A 72 4.68 2.53 17.06
N LEU A 73 3.94 2.27 15.98
CA LEU A 73 4.54 1.91 14.70
C LEU A 73 4.98 3.16 13.92
N PRO A 74 6.06 3.06 13.13
CA PRO A 74 6.41 4.10 12.17
C PRO A 74 5.25 4.39 11.22
N ILE A 75 5.08 5.66 10.83
CA ILE A 75 3.94 6.09 10.02
C ILE A 75 3.82 5.32 8.71
N GLY A 76 4.92 5.05 8.02
CA GLY A 76 4.92 4.27 6.77
C GLY A 76 4.35 2.84 6.96
N ILE A 77 4.60 2.22 8.11
CA ILE A 77 4.08 0.88 8.43
C ILE A 77 2.59 0.96 8.78
N ASN A 78 2.18 2.02 9.47
CA ASN A 78 0.78 2.25 9.82
C ASN A 78 -0.09 2.53 8.57
N LEU A 79 0.47 3.24 7.57
CA LEU A 79 -0.15 3.37 6.24
C LEU A 79 -0.38 2.01 5.58
N MET A 80 0.59 1.09 5.66
CA MET A 80 0.43 -0.28 5.15
C MET A 80 -0.60 -1.08 5.95
N GLN A 81 -0.71 -0.88 7.25
CA GLN A 81 -1.76 -1.53 8.04
C GLN A 81 -3.17 -1.06 7.65
N LEU A 82 -3.35 0.23 7.34
CA LEU A 82 -4.65 0.79 6.94
C LEU A 82 -5.24 0.12 5.70
N THR A 83 -4.41 -0.34 4.76
CA THR A 83 -4.88 -1.07 3.56
C THR A 83 -5.51 -2.42 3.92
N THR A 84 -5.12 -3.01 5.05
CA THR A 84 -5.59 -4.32 5.52
C THR A 84 -6.65 -4.26 6.61
N ALA A 85 -6.92 -3.07 7.16
CA ALA A 85 -7.90 -2.91 8.24
C ALA A 85 -9.32 -3.37 7.82
N SER A 86 -10.24 -3.56 8.76
CA SER A 86 -11.67 -3.74 8.44
C SER A 86 -12.36 -2.39 8.24
N SER A 87 -13.53 -2.33 7.59
CA SER A 87 -14.29 -1.08 7.44
C SER A 87 -14.72 -0.47 8.77
N GLU A 88 -14.96 -1.31 9.79
CA GLU A 88 -15.34 -0.89 11.14
C GLU A 88 -14.21 -0.16 11.88
N THR A 89 -12.96 -0.61 11.70
CA THR A 89 -11.79 -0.09 12.41
C THR A 89 -11.03 0.97 11.61
N MET A 90 -11.24 1.02 10.29
CA MET A 90 -10.53 1.91 9.38
C MET A 90 -10.64 3.37 9.75
N ALA A 91 -11.87 3.85 9.99
CA ALA A 91 -12.12 5.26 10.22
C ALA A 91 -11.38 5.77 11.47
N GLU A 92 -11.37 4.97 12.53
CA GLU A 92 -10.70 5.31 13.78
C GLU A 92 -9.17 5.26 13.62
N GLN A 93 -8.65 4.20 13.00
CA GLN A 93 -7.21 4.08 12.72
C GLN A 93 -6.70 5.21 11.82
N ALA A 94 -7.47 5.59 10.80
CA ALA A 94 -7.12 6.67 9.89
C ALA A 94 -7.09 8.02 10.62
N LYS A 95 -8.08 8.30 11.49
CA LYS A 95 -8.08 9.51 12.33
C LYS A 95 -6.87 9.58 13.25
N GLN A 96 -6.55 8.48 13.94
CA GLN A 96 -5.39 8.40 14.82
C GLN A 96 -4.09 8.64 14.05
N LEU A 97 -3.96 8.03 12.87
CA LEU A 97 -2.79 8.21 12.03
C LEU A 97 -2.67 9.66 11.53
N ILE A 98 -3.77 10.28 11.11
CA ILE A 98 -3.80 11.69 10.70
C ILE A 98 -3.34 12.61 11.84
N GLN A 99 -3.80 12.35 13.08
CA GLN A 99 -3.35 13.13 14.24
C GLN A 99 -1.85 12.98 14.47
N ARG A 100 -1.32 11.75 14.39
CA ARG A 100 0.12 11.50 14.52
C ARG A 100 0.93 12.18 13.42
N VAL A 101 0.47 12.11 12.17
CA VAL A 101 1.12 12.77 11.02
C VAL A 101 1.21 14.28 11.20
N LYS A 102 0.20 14.91 11.83
CA LYS A 102 0.23 16.35 12.14
C LYS A 102 1.21 16.70 13.27
N LEU A 103 1.47 15.78 14.19
CA LEU A 103 2.31 15.99 15.38
C LEU A 103 3.77 15.59 15.16
N GLU A 104 4.03 14.59 14.31
CA GLU A 104 5.36 14.07 14.00
C GLU A 104 5.91 14.76 12.74
N GLU A 105 7.14 15.27 12.78
CA GLU A 105 7.87 15.66 11.58
C GLU A 105 8.38 14.40 10.88
N ILE A 106 7.90 14.15 9.67
CA ILE A 106 8.19 12.93 8.91
C ILE A 106 9.28 13.27 7.91
N GLY A 107 10.43 12.58 8.02
CA GLY A 107 11.62 12.93 7.26
C GLY A 107 11.60 12.64 5.76
N THR A 108 10.62 11.88 5.23
CA THR A 108 10.64 11.40 3.85
C THR A 108 9.48 11.87 2.96
N LEU A 109 8.30 12.13 3.51
CA LEU A 109 7.12 12.58 2.76
C LEU A 109 6.45 13.76 3.47
N PRO A 110 5.99 14.79 2.74
CA PRO A 110 5.21 15.88 3.32
C PRO A 110 3.94 15.37 4.01
N GLN A 111 3.55 16.02 5.12
CA GLN A 111 2.35 15.66 5.88
C GLN A 111 1.09 15.63 4.98
N ASN A 112 0.95 16.59 4.07
CA ASN A 112 -0.18 16.66 3.14
C ASN A 112 -0.24 15.45 2.20
N GLU A 113 0.90 14.97 1.68
CA GLU A 113 0.93 13.77 0.83
C GLU A 113 0.50 12.53 1.61
N ILE A 114 0.88 12.43 2.88
CA ILE A 114 0.49 11.30 3.73
C ILE A 114 -1.00 11.34 4.05
N ILE A 115 -1.54 12.50 4.39
CA ILE A 115 -2.98 12.65 4.64
C ILE A 115 -3.77 12.36 3.34
N GLU A 116 -3.24 12.75 2.18
CA GLU A 116 -3.83 12.40 0.88
C GLU A 116 -3.84 10.89 0.67
N ILE A 117 -2.72 10.18 0.92
CA ILE A 117 -2.66 8.71 0.86
C ILE A 117 -3.72 8.07 1.77
N ILE A 118 -3.81 8.52 3.03
CA ILE A 118 -4.81 8.00 4.00
C ILE A 118 -6.22 8.21 3.46
N THR A 119 -6.50 9.40 2.94
CA THR A 119 -7.82 9.75 2.37
C THR A 119 -8.14 8.87 1.17
N THR A 120 -7.19 8.67 0.28
CA THR A 120 -7.37 7.79 -0.89
C THR A 120 -7.65 6.34 -0.48
N ILE A 121 -6.93 5.80 0.50
CA ILE A 121 -7.20 4.46 1.04
C ILE A 121 -8.62 4.41 1.64
N ALA A 122 -9.06 5.46 2.34
CA ALA A 122 -10.41 5.58 2.89
C ALA A 122 -11.50 5.63 1.81
N VAL A 123 -11.33 6.47 0.79
CA VAL A 123 -12.28 6.60 -0.31
C VAL A 123 -12.48 5.27 -1.02
N TYR A 124 -11.40 4.53 -1.25
CA TYR A 124 -11.50 3.22 -1.88
C TYR A 124 -12.28 2.22 -1.01
N LYS A 125 -11.95 2.19 0.28
CA LYS A 125 -12.56 1.26 1.23
C LYS A 125 -14.03 1.57 1.51
N PHE A 126 -14.39 2.84 1.47
CA PHE A 126 -15.76 3.33 1.57
C PHE A 126 -16.27 3.79 0.21
N SER A 127 -16.20 2.91 -0.80
CA SER A 127 -16.61 3.20 -2.19
C SER A 127 -18.06 3.67 -2.37
N SER A 128 -18.91 3.51 -1.36
CA SER A 128 -20.26 4.07 -1.31
C SER A 128 -20.33 5.55 -0.94
N LEU A 129 -19.25 6.11 -0.37
CA LEU A 129 -19.17 7.49 0.09
C LEU A 129 -18.46 8.36 -0.94
N SER A 130 -18.85 9.63 -1.01
CA SER A 130 -18.10 10.65 -1.73
C SER A 130 -16.80 10.98 -1.00
N ARG A 131 -15.84 11.60 -1.70
CA ARG A 131 -14.61 12.07 -1.05
C ARG A 131 -14.92 13.08 0.05
N GLU A 132 -15.86 13.98 -0.17
CA GLU A 132 -16.28 14.99 0.80
C GLU A 132 -16.86 14.33 2.06
N GLU A 133 -17.64 13.25 1.89
CA GLU A 133 -18.16 12.45 3.02
C GLU A 133 -17.04 11.72 3.76
N VAL A 134 -16.03 11.22 3.05
CA VAL A 134 -14.84 10.58 3.64
C VAL A 134 -13.98 11.59 4.38
N GLU A 135 -13.76 12.78 3.83
CA GLU A 135 -13.02 13.85 4.50
C GLU A 135 -13.74 14.30 5.79
N ALA A 136 -15.06 14.46 5.72
CA ALA A 136 -15.90 14.73 6.89
C ALA A 136 -15.81 13.59 7.91
N MET A 137 -15.85 12.33 7.47
CA MET A 137 -15.66 11.16 8.34
C MET A 137 -14.32 11.22 9.06
N LEU A 138 -13.24 11.55 8.36
CA LEU A 138 -11.88 11.62 8.87
C LEU A 138 -11.59 12.91 9.65
N GLY A 139 -12.48 13.89 9.64
CA GLY A 139 -12.31 15.18 10.32
C GLY A 139 -11.22 16.05 9.69
N ILE A 140 -11.07 15.98 8.38
CA ILE A 140 -10.11 16.75 7.59
C ILE A 140 -10.83 17.52 6.48
N THR A 141 -10.14 18.50 5.93
CA THR A 141 -10.53 19.17 4.69
C THR A 141 -9.27 19.31 3.88
N LEU A 142 -9.22 18.67 2.73
CA LEU A 142 -8.06 18.76 1.83
C LEU A 142 -8.38 19.70 0.68
N GLU A 143 -7.39 20.48 0.28
CA GLU A 143 -7.49 21.15 -1.02
C GLU A 143 -7.48 20.07 -2.11
N GLU A 144 -8.43 20.16 -3.03
CA GLU A 144 -8.45 19.26 -4.17
C GLU A 144 -7.14 19.43 -4.95
N THR A 145 -6.34 18.37 -5.03
CA THR A 145 -5.12 18.38 -5.83
C THR A 145 -5.47 18.55 -7.30
N ARG A 146 -4.57 19.16 -8.08
CA ARG A 146 -4.79 19.35 -9.53
C ARG A 146 -5.11 18.03 -10.24
N VAL A 147 -4.45 16.95 -9.83
CA VAL A 147 -4.72 15.59 -10.33
C VAL A 147 -6.15 15.15 -10.01
N TYR A 148 -6.67 15.48 -8.83
CA TYR A 148 -8.04 15.20 -8.44
C TYR A 148 -9.06 16.07 -9.17
N GLN A 149 -8.78 17.36 -9.36
CA GLN A 149 -9.66 18.25 -10.14
C GLN A 149 -9.76 17.79 -11.60
N GLU A 150 -8.63 17.42 -12.20
CA GLU A 150 -8.56 16.86 -13.55
C GLU A 150 -9.28 15.51 -13.62
N ALA A 151 -9.13 14.64 -12.62
CA ALA A 151 -9.87 13.38 -12.54
C ALA A 151 -11.39 13.64 -12.45
N LYS A 152 -11.84 14.41 -11.46
CA LYS A 152 -13.26 14.73 -11.20
C LYS A 152 -13.95 15.44 -12.38
N ALA A 153 -13.20 16.27 -13.12
CA ALA A 153 -13.70 16.92 -14.34
C ALA A 153 -13.94 15.91 -15.47
N GLU A 154 -13.14 14.84 -15.54
CA GLU A 154 -13.24 13.81 -16.59
C GLU A 154 -14.39 12.81 -16.36
N GLY A 155 -14.78 12.51 -15.11
CA GLY A 155 -15.88 11.54 -14.81
C GLY A 155 -17.15 12.14 -14.23
N LEU A 156 -17.29 13.47 -14.18
CA LEU A 156 -18.54 14.18 -13.91
C LEU A 156 -19.69 13.81 -14.87
N GLU A 157 -19.38 13.17 -16.01
CA GLU A 157 -20.33 12.92 -17.09
C GLU A 157 -20.79 11.45 -17.22
N GLN A 158 -20.07 10.42 -16.72
CA GLN A 158 -20.43 9.01 -17.00
C GLN A 158 -20.17 7.99 -15.85
N GLY A 159 -21.14 7.88 -14.93
CA GLY A 159 -21.41 6.63 -14.19
C GLY A 159 -20.32 6.08 -13.24
N ARG A 160 -20.50 4.82 -12.81
CA ARG A 160 -19.68 4.16 -11.76
C ARG A 160 -18.29 3.71 -12.25
N GLU A 161 -18.17 3.34 -13.53
CA GLU A 161 -16.91 2.85 -14.11
C GLU A 161 -15.86 3.95 -14.30
N GLN A 162 -16.28 5.20 -14.61
CA GLN A 162 -15.32 6.32 -14.70
C GLN A 162 -14.86 6.80 -13.32
N ARG A 163 -15.71 6.78 -12.29
CA ARG A 163 -15.27 7.08 -10.91
C ARG A 163 -14.15 6.16 -10.43
N GLU A 164 -14.19 4.90 -10.82
CA GLU A 164 -13.13 3.94 -10.47
C GLU A 164 -11.81 4.32 -11.18
N ALA A 165 -11.88 4.71 -12.45
CA ALA A 165 -10.74 5.21 -13.21
C ALA A 165 -10.16 6.52 -12.64
N GLU A 166 -11.01 7.47 -12.24
CA GLU A 166 -10.61 8.72 -11.58
C GLU A 166 -9.82 8.47 -10.30
N LEU A 167 -10.32 7.54 -9.47
CA LEU A 167 -9.68 7.20 -8.20
C LEU A 167 -8.34 6.50 -8.41
N LEU A 168 -8.25 5.60 -9.38
CA LEU A 168 -6.97 4.96 -9.74
C LEU A 168 -5.95 5.98 -10.24
N LYS A 169 -6.36 6.98 -11.04
CA LYS A 169 -5.47 8.05 -11.52
C LYS A 169 -4.77 8.80 -10.39
N VAL A 170 -5.43 8.95 -9.23
CA VAL A 170 -4.86 9.58 -8.04
C VAL A 170 -4.12 8.57 -7.15
N ALA A 171 -4.69 7.39 -6.96
CA ALA A 171 -4.18 6.41 -6.01
C ALA A 171 -2.92 5.69 -6.46
N VAL A 172 -2.83 5.36 -7.75
CA VAL A 172 -1.72 4.55 -8.28
C VAL A 172 -0.37 5.26 -8.08
N PRO A 173 -0.16 6.53 -8.48
CA PRO A 173 1.11 7.21 -8.28
C PRO A 173 1.51 7.31 -6.80
N LEU A 174 0.53 7.57 -5.93
CA LEU A 174 0.75 7.71 -4.49
C LEU A 174 1.16 6.37 -3.86
N LEU A 175 0.49 5.28 -4.21
CA LEU A 175 0.80 3.95 -3.67
C LEU A 175 2.10 3.39 -4.23
N LEU A 176 2.44 3.70 -5.49
CA LEU A 176 3.76 3.39 -6.05
C LEU A 176 4.89 4.08 -5.25
N LYS A 177 4.70 5.35 -4.84
CA LYS A 177 5.65 6.05 -3.95
C LYS A 177 5.81 5.37 -2.58
N THR A 178 4.78 4.67 -2.10
CA THR A 178 4.87 3.87 -0.85
C THR A 178 5.59 2.53 -1.02
N GLY A 179 6.07 2.21 -2.23
CA GLY A 179 6.77 0.96 -2.54
C GLY A 179 5.85 -0.21 -2.90
N MET A 180 4.56 0.04 -3.14
CA MET A 180 3.66 -0.97 -3.68
C MET A 180 3.93 -1.19 -5.18
N SER A 181 3.73 -2.41 -5.67
CA SER A 181 3.80 -2.73 -7.11
C SER A 181 2.45 -2.55 -7.80
N VAL A 182 2.44 -2.44 -9.12
CA VAL A 182 1.21 -2.34 -9.95
C VAL A 182 0.27 -3.52 -9.66
N GLU A 183 0.82 -4.72 -9.54
CA GLU A 183 0.07 -5.94 -9.27
C GLU A 183 -0.56 -5.91 -7.87
N GLN A 184 0.19 -5.42 -6.87
CA GLN A 184 -0.31 -5.27 -5.50
C GLN A 184 -1.42 -4.22 -5.42
N ILE A 185 -1.26 -3.11 -6.16
CA ILE A 185 -2.25 -2.04 -6.24
C ILE A 185 -3.53 -2.56 -6.92
N ALA A 186 -3.40 -3.27 -8.04
CA ALA A 186 -4.54 -3.85 -8.76
C ALA A 186 -5.31 -4.85 -7.89
N GLN A 187 -4.55 -5.67 -7.17
CA GLN A 187 -5.08 -6.66 -6.25
C GLN A 187 -5.79 -6.02 -5.04
N GLN A 188 -5.19 -5.00 -4.44
CA GLN A 188 -5.77 -4.24 -3.33
C GLN A 188 -7.07 -3.56 -3.75
N PHE A 189 -7.08 -3.07 -4.99
CA PHE A 189 -8.23 -2.40 -5.58
C PHE A 189 -9.16 -3.33 -6.35
N ASN A 190 -8.99 -4.65 -6.24
CA ASN A 190 -9.82 -5.65 -6.93
C ASN A 190 -10.12 -5.29 -8.41
N VAL A 191 -9.13 -4.70 -9.09
CA VAL A 191 -9.18 -4.29 -10.50
C VAL A 191 -8.17 -5.07 -11.32
N ALA A 192 -8.32 -5.05 -12.64
CA ALA A 192 -7.33 -5.64 -13.53
C ALA A 192 -5.99 -4.89 -13.45
N VAL A 193 -4.87 -5.62 -13.52
CA VAL A 193 -3.50 -5.05 -13.54
C VAL A 193 -3.35 -4.02 -14.67
N GLU A 194 -3.93 -4.31 -15.83
CA GLU A 194 -3.99 -3.42 -16.99
C GLU A 194 -4.67 -2.07 -16.69
N SER A 195 -5.59 -2.03 -15.72
CA SER A 195 -6.24 -0.77 -15.30
C SER A 195 -5.33 0.10 -14.45
N VAL A 196 -4.39 -0.51 -13.73
CA VAL A 196 -3.39 0.17 -12.90
C VAL A 196 -2.20 0.62 -13.73
N GLU A 197 -1.75 -0.19 -14.70
CA GLU A 197 -0.63 0.17 -15.59
C GLU A 197 -0.85 1.48 -16.36
N LYS A 198 -2.11 1.83 -16.63
CA LYS A 198 -2.47 3.11 -17.28
C LYS A 198 -2.06 4.35 -16.49
N TYR A 199 -1.82 4.21 -15.19
CA TYR A 199 -1.56 5.30 -14.26
C TYR A 199 -0.20 5.19 -13.55
N ARG A 200 0.70 4.35 -14.09
CA ARG A 200 2.06 4.17 -13.60
C ARG A 200 2.97 5.36 -13.91
#